data_AF-A0AB73TAT2-F1
#
_entry.id   AF-A0AB73TAT2-F1
#
_cell.length_a   1.000
_cell.length_b   1.000
_cell.length_c   1.000
_cell.angle_alpha   90.00
_cell.angle_beta   90.00
_cell.angle_gamma   90.00
#
_symmetry.space_group_name_H-M   'P 1'
#
loop_
_entity.id
_entity.type
_entity.pdbx_description
1 polymer ?
#
loop_
_entity_poly.entity_id
_entity_poly.type
_entity_poly.pdbx_seq_one_letter_code
_entity_poly.pdbx_strand_id
1 'polypeptide(L)'
;MKRTGRKKISRICCLAASAFFIIVPCTGVAGYCSMAARTSCLSAHGQIRNNLESTLKLLEMISGEPWMMPEDIPYQEKAGRLDQYNEIWGYQMIRAVDTYGGVYRADKEEAVSNLNSREYIQTLWVTNEPQITDVFLAGADGTTLNYTVAFAVGGDAKNNGAVFAAIYDSDVRAVLASQPVHTVLLGKNQQCMSGNDESLLGTTLESRLKGKKILGESLEEALLRVKNEESGTIWYFEGIVPTCYAFQNIGLDSGWTVLSSASYTDVAGELMPAIVFSGIGAILSLTAFILLCRQDDQEDSEIPGK
;
A
#
# COMPACT_ATOMS: atom_id res chain seq x y z
N MET A 1 50.52 -3.48 39.17
CA MET A 1 49.71 -4.44 38.37
C MET A 1 48.19 -4.30 38.51
N LYS A 2 47.58 -4.04 39.68
CA LYS A 2 46.11 -3.92 39.80
C LYS A 2 45.47 -2.69 39.10
N ARG A 3 46.21 -1.59 38.94
CA ARG A 3 45.70 -0.31 38.41
C ARG A 3 45.48 -0.32 36.89
N THR A 4 46.40 -0.93 36.14
CA THR A 4 46.34 -1.08 34.67
C THR A 4 45.20 -2.01 34.20
N GLY A 5 44.89 -3.06 34.96
CA GLY A 5 43.73 -3.93 34.67
C GLY A 5 42.39 -3.21 34.82
N ARG A 6 42.26 -2.32 35.80
CA ARG A 6 41.03 -1.55 36.08
C ARG A 6 40.73 -0.50 34.98
N LYS A 7 41.78 0.15 34.46
CA LYS A 7 41.67 1.10 33.34
C LYS A 7 41.25 0.42 32.02
N LYS A 8 41.79 -0.77 31.72
CA LYS A 8 41.35 -1.59 30.56
C LYS A 8 39.87 -1.97 30.63
N ILE A 9 39.40 -2.42 31.78
CA ILE A 9 37.99 -2.76 31.99
C ILE A 9 37.10 -1.52 31.81
N SER A 10 37.49 -0.37 32.36
CA SER A 10 36.73 0.89 32.22
C SER A 10 36.59 1.35 30.77
N ARG A 11 37.65 1.20 29.95
CA ARG A 11 37.62 1.53 28.51
C ARG A 11 36.65 0.64 27.72
N ILE A 12 36.70 -0.67 27.99
CA ILE A 12 35.78 -1.64 27.36
C ILE A 12 34.34 -1.31 27.74
N CYS A 13 34.09 -0.95 29.01
CA CYS A 13 32.77 -0.52 29.47
C CYS A 13 32.28 0.77 28.78
N CYS A 14 33.13 1.78 28.60
CA CYS A 14 32.74 3.02 27.89
C CYS A 14 32.43 2.78 26.41
N LEU A 15 33.23 1.94 25.73
CA LEU A 15 32.94 1.55 24.34
C LEU A 15 31.64 0.75 24.25
N ALA A 16 31.45 -0.24 25.13
CA ALA A 16 30.22 -1.03 25.19
C ALA A 16 28.99 -0.15 25.47
N ALA A 17 29.09 0.82 26.38
CA ALA A 17 28.03 1.77 26.66
C ALA A 17 27.71 2.65 25.43
N SER A 18 28.73 3.16 24.73
CA SER A 18 28.52 3.94 23.50
C SER A 18 27.83 3.12 22.41
N ALA A 19 28.23 1.86 22.21
CA ALA A 19 27.58 0.96 21.27
C ALA A 19 26.13 0.68 21.66
N PHE A 20 25.86 0.47 22.95
CA PHE A 20 24.51 0.26 23.46
C PHE A 20 23.59 1.46 23.21
N PHE A 21 24.08 2.68 23.48
CA PHE A 21 23.35 3.92 23.22
C PHE A 21 23.09 4.20 21.73
N ILE A 22 23.78 3.51 20.81
CA ILE A 22 23.52 3.63 19.36
C ILE A 22 22.61 2.50 18.89
N ILE A 23 22.92 1.24 19.25
CA ILE A 23 22.21 0.07 18.74
C ILE A 23 20.76 0.05 19.23
N VAL A 24 20.51 0.33 20.51
CA VAL A 24 19.15 0.27 21.09
C VAL A 24 18.19 1.22 20.38
N PRO A 25 18.43 2.54 20.26
CA PRO A 25 17.53 3.42 19.54
C PRO A 25 17.42 3.07 18.06
N CYS A 26 18.51 2.66 17.39
CA CYS A 26 18.43 2.23 15.99
C CYS A 26 17.49 1.03 15.80
N THR A 27 17.58 0.02 16.68
CA THR A 27 16.68 -1.13 16.64
C THR A 27 15.24 -0.76 17.01
N GLY A 28 15.04 0.13 17.98
CA GLY A 28 13.72 0.63 18.37
C GLY A 28 13.03 1.41 17.25
N VAL A 29 13.77 2.30 16.59
CA VAL A 29 13.31 3.05 15.42
C VAL A 29 12.98 2.11 14.26
N ALA A 30 13.84 1.14 13.95
CA ALA A 30 13.58 0.17 12.89
C ALA A 30 12.32 -0.66 13.19
N GLY A 31 12.17 -1.10 14.45
CA GLY A 31 10.96 -1.78 14.92
C GLY A 31 9.71 -0.91 14.77
N TYR A 32 9.80 0.37 15.12
CA TYR A 32 8.69 1.31 15.00
C TYR A 32 8.31 1.59 13.54
N CYS A 33 9.27 1.82 12.63
CA CYS A 33 8.99 1.94 11.20
C CYS A 33 8.28 0.70 10.66
N SER A 34 8.78 -0.50 11.00
CA SER A 34 8.12 -1.74 10.57
C SER A 34 6.70 -1.86 11.11
N MET A 35 6.47 -1.46 12.36
CA MET A 35 5.14 -1.49 12.97
C MET A 35 4.22 -0.48 12.29
N ALA A 36 4.65 0.78 12.14
CA ALA A 36 3.87 1.85 11.53
C ALA A 36 3.48 1.52 10.08
N ALA A 37 4.42 0.99 9.28
CA ALA A 37 4.15 0.53 7.93
C ALA A 37 3.13 -0.63 7.93
N ARG A 38 3.33 -1.67 8.76
CA ARG A 38 2.43 -2.83 8.81
C ARG A 38 1.02 -2.46 9.25
N THR A 39 0.87 -1.66 10.30
CA THR A 39 -0.45 -1.27 10.83
C THR A 39 -1.22 -0.43 9.82
N SER A 40 -0.54 0.52 9.17
CA SER A 40 -1.14 1.34 8.10
C SER A 40 -1.55 0.48 6.90
N CYS A 41 -0.70 -0.48 6.52
CA CYS A 41 -0.97 -1.41 5.42
C CYS A 41 -2.17 -2.30 5.74
N LEU A 42 -2.22 -2.91 6.94
CA LEU A 42 -3.31 -3.77 7.39
C LEU A 42 -4.65 -3.03 7.47
N SER A 43 -4.63 -1.79 7.98
CA SER A 43 -5.80 -0.92 8.08
C SER A 43 -6.36 -0.56 6.70
N ALA A 44 -5.51 -0.07 5.79
CA ALA A 44 -5.92 0.26 4.43
C ALA A 44 -6.38 -0.99 3.65
N HIS A 45 -5.64 -2.10 3.76
CA HIS A 45 -6.02 -3.39 3.18
C HIS A 45 -7.40 -3.83 3.66
N GLY A 46 -7.67 -3.80 4.97
CA GLY A 46 -8.95 -4.21 5.53
C GLY A 46 -10.12 -3.39 4.99
N GLN A 47 -9.96 -2.06 4.90
CA GLN A 47 -11.00 -1.18 4.37
C GLN A 47 -11.24 -1.39 2.86
N ILE A 48 -10.18 -1.43 2.05
CA ILE A 48 -10.29 -1.63 0.60
C ILE A 48 -10.87 -3.00 0.28
N ARG A 49 -10.37 -4.06 0.93
CA ARG A 49 -10.85 -5.43 0.74
C ARG A 49 -12.33 -5.55 1.11
N ASN A 50 -12.74 -5.01 2.26
CA ASN A 50 -14.15 -5.07 2.69
C ASN A 50 -15.08 -4.34 1.72
N ASN A 51 -14.64 -3.18 1.19
CA ASN A 51 -15.43 -2.44 0.21
C ASN A 51 -15.56 -3.22 -1.11
N LEU A 52 -14.44 -3.79 -1.60
CA LEU A 52 -14.43 -4.64 -2.80
C LEU A 52 -15.29 -5.90 -2.62
N GLU A 53 -15.17 -6.60 -1.49
CA GLU A 53 -15.97 -7.77 -1.18
C GLU A 53 -17.47 -7.45 -1.10
N SER A 54 -17.81 -6.32 -0.48
CA SER A 54 -19.20 -5.84 -0.41
C SER A 54 -19.75 -5.50 -1.80
N THR A 55 -18.92 -4.89 -2.66
CA THR A 55 -19.27 -4.61 -4.06
C THR A 55 -19.52 -5.91 -4.83
N LEU A 56 -18.62 -6.89 -4.71
CA LEU A 56 -18.76 -8.20 -5.36
C LEU A 56 -20.07 -8.88 -4.95
N LYS A 57 -20.35 -8.96 -3.64
CA LYS A 57 -21.58 -9.58 -3.11
C LYS A 57 -22.85 -8.86 -3.56
N LEU A 58 -22.83 -7.52 -3.58
CA LEU A 58 -23.96 -6.73 -4.04
C LEU A 58 -24.25 -6.97 -5.53
N LEU A 59 -23.21 -6.95 -6.36
CA LEU A 59 -23.35 -7.18 -7.80
C LEU A 59 -23.75 -8.62 -8.11
N GLU A 60 -23.22 -9.60 -7.40
CA GLU A 60 -23.64 -11.01 -7.51
C GLU A 60 -25.15 -11.13 -7.26
N MET A 61 -25.64 -10.56 -6.15
CA MET A 61 -27.07 -10.55 -5.82
C MET A 61 -27.90 -9.87 -6.91
N ILE A 62 -27.52 -8.65 -7.32
CA ILE A 62 -28.25 -7.91 -8.36
C ILE A 62 -28.25 -8.69 -9.67
N SER A 63 -27.13 -9.29 -10.06
CA SER A 63 -27.00 -10.05 -11.32
C SER A 63 -27.93 -11.26 -11.41
N GLY A 64 -28.37 -11.80 -10.26
CA GLY A 64 -29.31 -12.92 -10.16
C GLY A 64 -30.77 -12.52 -10.03
N GLU A 65 -31.08 -11.23 -9.93
CA GLU A 65 -32.46 -10.75 -9.85
C GLU A 65 -33.22 -11.02 -11.16
N PRO A 66 -34.49 -11.49 -11.13
CA PRO A 66 -35.24 -11.82 -12.34
C PRO A 66 -35.30 -10.66 -13.32
N TRP A 67 -35.61 -9.46 -12.84
CA TRP A 67 -35.78 -8.25 -13.65
C TRP A 67 -34.50 -7.79 -14.38
N MET A 68 -33.33 -8.36 -14.04
CA MET A 68 -32.10 -8.10 -14.78
C MET A 68 -32.04 -8.85 -16.12
N MET A 69 -32.84 -9.90 -16.32
CA MET A 69 -32.91 -10.64 -17.58
C MET A 69 -33.34 -9.74 -18.76
N PRO A 70 -32.82 -9.93 -19.98
CA PRO A 70 -33.09 -9.03 -21.12
C PRO A 70 -34.57 -8.81 -21.46
N GLU A 71 -35.40 -9.84 -21.34
CA GLU A 71 -36.80 -9.81 -21.78
C GLU A 71 -37.78 -9.28 -20.72
N ASP A 72 -37.35 -9.13 -19.47
CA ASP A 72 -38.23 -8.79 -18.35
C ASP A 72 -38.67 -7.32 -18.37
N ILE A 73 -37.69 -6.40 -18.48
CA ILE A 73 -37.93 -4.95 -18.57
C ILE A 73 -36.88 -4.26 -19.46
N PRO A 74 -37.19 -3.09 -20.06
CA PRO A 74 -36.21 -2.33 -20.83
C PRO A 74 -34.98 -1.91 -20.01
N TYR A 75 -33.81 -1.80 -20.65
CA TYR A 75 -32.57 -1.39 -19.95
C TYR A 75 -32.64 0.00 -19.31
N GLN A 76 -33.42 0.93 -19.85
CA GLN A 76 -33.71 2.21 -19.21
C GLN A 76 -34.41 2.02 -17.84
N GLU A 77 -35.40 1.13 -17.77
CA GLU A 77 -36.09 0.84 -16.51
C GLU A 77 -35.16 0.11 -15.53
N LYS A 78 -34.31 -0.82 -16.02
CA LYS A 78 -33.23 -1.42 -15.21
C LYS A 78 -32.33 -0.35 -14.61
N ALA A 79 -31.92 0.65 -15.39
CA ALA A 79 -31.10 1.75 -14.91
C ALA A 79 -31.80 2.54 -13.80
N GLY A 80 -33.11 2.78 -13.90
CA GLY A 80 -33.90 3.43 -12.84
C GLY A 80 -33.98 2.62 -11.55
N ARG A 81 -34.05 1.29 -11.64
CA ARG A 81 -33.98 0.43 -10.44
C ARG A 81 -32.58 0.45 -9.82
N LEU A 82 -31.53 0.38 -10.64
CA LEU A 82 -30.15 0.46 -10.18
C LEU A 82 -29.81 1.83 -9.55
N ASP A 83 -30.45 2.92 -9.98
CA ASP A 83 -30.34 4.22 -9.31
C ASP A 83 -30.84 4.16 -7.85
N GLN A 84 -31.86 3.35 -7.54
CA GLN A 84 -32.28 3.14 -6.15
C GLN A 84 -31.22 2.37 -5.34
N TYR A 85 -30.56 1.37 -5.94
CA TYR A 85 -29.44 0.70 -5.28
C TYR A 85 -28.27 1.66 -5.02
N ASN A 86 -27.96 2.53 -5.98
CA ASN A 86 -26.95 3.57 -5.82
C ASN A 86 -27.24 4.47 -4.61
N GLU A 87 -28.48 4.96 -4.51
CA GLU A 87 -28.91 5.80 -3.38
C GLU A 87 -28.86 5.07 -2.03
N ILE A 88 -29.36 3.83 -1.97
CA ILE A 88 -29.44 3.06 -0.72
C ILE A 88 -28.05 2.67 -0.22
N TRP A 89 -27.18 2.23 -1.13
CA TRP A 89 -25.88 1.64 -0.79
C TRP A 89 -24.71 2.61 -0.95
N GLY A 90 -24.97 3.85 -1.36
CA GLY A 90 -23.95 4.90 -1.50
C GLY A 90 -23.00 4.70 -2.67
N TYR A 91 -23.40 3.95 -3.70
CA TYR A 91 -22.60 3.80 -4.91
C TYR A 91 -22.89 4.94 -5.88
N GLN A 92 -21.86 5.47 -6.54
CA GLN A 92 -22.06 6.50 -7.55
C GLN A 92 -22.58 5.93 -8.88
N MET A 93 -22.20 4.70 -9.21
CA MET A 93 -22.53 4.12 -10.50
C MET A 93 -22.55 2.59 -10.47
N ILE A 94 -23.71 2.03 -10.15
CA ILE A 94 -24.12 0.67 -10.55
C ILE A 94 -24.99 0.78 -11.80
N ARG A 95 -24.65 0.04 -12.86
CA ARG A 95 -25.33 0.12 -14.16
C ARG A 95 -25.45 -1.25 -14.81
N ALA A 96 -26.53 -1.41 -15.59
CA ALA A 96 -26.72 -2.54 -16.48
C ALA A 96 -26.02 -2.26 -17.82
N VAL A 97 -25.51 -3.33 -18.42
CA VAL A 97 -24.86 -3.36 -19.73
C VAL A 97 -25.63 -4.36 -20.59
N ASP A 98 -26.02 -3.95 -21.78
CA ASP A 98 -26.64 -4.87 -22.74
C ASP A 98 -25.63 -5.85 -23.36
N THR A 99 -26.13 -6.77 -24.19
CA THR A 99 -25.33 -7.79 -24.89
C THR A 99 -24.40 -7.21 -25.97
N TYR A 100 -24.55 -5.92 -26.30
CA TYR A 100 -23.71 -5.17 -27.24
C TYR A 100 -22.78 -4.17 -26.53
N GLY A 101 -22.72 -4.19 -25.20
CA GLY A 101 -21.90 -3.32 -24.38
C GLY A 101 -22.51 -1.95 -24.06
N GLY A 102 -23.76 -1.69 -24.45
CA GLY A 102 -24.46 -0.43 -24.22
C GLY A 102 -24.81 -0.22 -22.75
N VAL A 103 -24.56 0.98 -22.23
CA VAL A 103 -24.87 1.39 -20.86
C VAL A 103 -25.98 2.43 -20.87
N TYR A 104 -26.95 2.30 -19.99
CA TYR A 104 -28.18 3.08 -20.00
C TYR A 104 -28.32 3.99 -18.78
N ARG A 105 -29.16 5.02 -18.91
CA ARG A 105 -29.60 5.90 -17.82
C ARG A 105 -31.11 5.89 -17.74
N ALA A 106 -31.67 6.11 -16.54
CA ALA A 106 -33.13 6.15 -16.34
C ALA A 106 -33.84 7.21 -17.18
N ASP A 107 -33.15 8.30 -17.55
CA ASP A 107 -33.69 9.41 -18.33
C ASP A 107 -33.52 9.28 -19.85
N LYS A 108 -32.94 8.17 -20.35
CA LYS A 108 -32.71 7.95 -21.78
C LYS A 108 -33.03 6.52 -22.21
N GLU A 109 -33.81 6.39 -23.28
CA GLU A 109 -34.15 5.11 -23.91
C GLU A 109 -32.95 4.46 -24.62
N GLU A 110 -32.06 5.26 -25.20
CA GLU A 110 -30.86 4.80 -25.90
C GLU A 110 -29.64 4.71 -24.97
N ALA A 111 -28.69 3.83 -25.32
CA ALA A 111 -27.42 3.71 -24.61
C ALA A 111 -26.64 5.04 -24.66
N VAL A 112 -26.10 5.46 -23.51
CA VAL A 112 -25.34 6.71 -23.35
C VAL A 112 -23.84 6.54 -23.46
N SER A 113 -23.37 5.30 -23.32
CA SER A 113 -21.99 4.92 -23.52
C SER A 113 -21.93 3.45 -23.93
N ASN A 114 -20.77 3.01 -24.41
CA ASN A 114 -20.57 1.64 -24.82
C ASN A 114 -19.22 1.11 -24.31
N LEU A 115 -19.25 -0.07 -23.69
CA LEU A 115 -18.10 -0.74 -23.07
C LEU A 115 -17.56 -1.90 -23.90
N ASN A 116 -18.09 -2.17 -25.10
CA ASN A 116 -17.72 -3.33 -25.92
C ASN A 116 -16.23 -3.36 -26.32
N SER A 117 -15.57 -2.21 -26.37
CA SER A 117 -14.13 -2.12 -26.62
C SER A 117 -13.27 -2.31 -25.36
N ARG A 118 -13.87 -2.44 -24.18
CA ARG A 118 -13.14 -2.59 -22.92
C ARG A 118 -12.80 -4.06 -22.71
N GLU A 119 -11.51 -4.31 -22.45
CA GLU A 119 -10.96 -5.66 -22.23
C GLU A 119 -11.73 -6.44 -21.17
N TYR A 120 -12.07 -5.82 -20.03
CA TYR A 120 -12.78 -6.52 -18.95
C TYR A 120 -14.17 -6.99 -19.37
N ILE A 121 -14.90 -6.23 -20.18
CA ILE A 121 -16.21 -6.65 -20.69
C ILE A 121 -16.04 -7.75 -21.75
N GLN A 122 -15.01 -7.67 -22.60
CA GLN A 122 -14.65 -8.74 -23.54
C GLN A 122 -14.31 -10.06 -22.84
N THR A 123 -13.52 -10.00 -21.77
CA THR A 123 -13.22 -11.17 -20.95
C THR A 123 -14.47 -11.72 -20.29
N LEU A 124 -15.31 -10.86 -19.70
CA LEU A 124 -16.56 -11.26 -19.06
C LEU A 124 -17.49 -12.04 -20.02
N TRP A 125 -17.61 -11.61 -21.28
CA TRP A 125 -18.42 -12.30 -22.28
C TRP A 125 -17.93 -13.71 -22.63
N VAL A 126 -16.65 -14.00 -22.38
CA VAL A 126 -16.04 -15.30 -22.68
C VAL A 126 -16.02 -16.19 -21.45
N THR A 127 -15.71 -15.63 -20.29
CA THR A 127 -15.48 -16.41 -19.06
C THR A 127 -16.71 -16.51 -18.18
N ASN A 128 -17.62 -15.54 -18.24
CA ASN A 128 -18.70 -15.30 -17.25
C ASN A 128 -18.20 -15.07 -15.80
N GLU A 129 -16.89 -15.08 -15.59
CA GLU A 129 -16.29 -14.87 -14.27
C GLU A 129 -16.29 -13.38 -13.92
N PRO A 130 -16.49 -13.01 -12.64
CA PRO A 130 -16.43 -11.63 -12.21
C PRO A 130 -15.12 -10.94 -12.62
N GLN A 131 -15.22 -9.70 -13.07
CA GLN A 131 -14.06 -8.94 -13.54
C GLN A 131 -13.78 -7.77 -12.61
N ILE A 132 -12.51 -7.61 -12.23
CA ILE A 132 -12.00 -6.49 -11.43
C ILE A 132 -10.87 -5.84 -12.23
N THR A 133 -11.00 -4.54 -12.52
CA THR A 133 -10.03 -3.80 -13.33
C THR A 133 -8.95 -3.15 -12.49
N ASP A 134 -7.81 -2.79 -13.08
CA ASP A 134 -6.97 -1.74 -12.50
C ASP A 134 -7.64 -0.37 -12.70
N VAL A 135 -7.04 0.70 -12.16
CA VAL A 135 -7.56 2.08 -12.34
C VAL A 135 -7.51 2.49 -13.82
N PHE A 136 -8.55 3.18 -14.29
CA PHE A 136 -8.57 3.79 -15.62
C PHE A 136 -9.47 5.04 -15.66
N LEU A 137 -9.32 5.84 -16.73
CA LEU A 137 -10.18 7.00 -16.96
C LEU A 137 -11.58 6.57 -17.42
N ALA A 138 -12.60 7.03 -16.70
CA ALA A 138 -13.99 6.85 -17.04
C ALA A 138 -14.26 7.40 -18.45
N GLY A 139 -14.93 6.59 -19.28
CA GLY A 139 -15.25 7.00 -20.65
C GLY A 139 -16.29 8.12 -20.75
N ALA A 140 -17.07 8.35 -19.69
CA ALA A 140 -18.18 9.30 -19.70
C ALA A 140 -17.73 10.77 -19.65
N ASP A 141 -16.68 11.07 -18.88
CA ASP A 141 -16.14 12.43 -18.70
C ASP A 141 -14.65 12.57 -19.08
N GLY A 142 -13.93 11.46 -19.22
CA GLY A 142 -12.50 11.45 -19.56
C GLY A 142 -11.58 11.97 -18.45
N THR A 143 -12.10 12.26 -17.26
CA THR A 143 -11.35 12.86 -16.15
C THR A 143 -11.43 12.06 -14.86
N THR A 144 -12.53 11.35 -14.64
CA THR A 144 -12.73 10.58 -13.41
C THR A 144 -11.92 9.29 -13.48
N LEU A 145 -11.04 9.06 -12.50
CA LEU A 145 -10.37 7.77 -12.32
C LEU A 145 -11.27 6.82 -11.54
N ASN A 146 -11.45 5.61 -12.06
CA ASN A 146 -12.23 4.58 -11.38
C ASN A 146 -11.66 3.18 -11.58
N TYR A 147 -12.13 2.29 -10.72
CA TYR A 147 -12.00 0.84 -10.80
C TYR A 147 -13.38 0.29 -11.13
N THR A 148 -13.45 -0.75 -11.93
CA THR A 148 -14.72 -1.38 -12.29
C THR A 148 -14.76 -2.81 -11.79
N VAL A 149 -15.88 -3.18 -11.19
CA VAL A 149 -16.25 -4.55 -10.87
C VAL A 149 -17.45 -4.92 -11.74
N ALA A 150 -17.40 -6.04 -12.47
CA ALA A 150 -18.47 -6.45 -13.39
C ALA A 150 -18.85 -7.93 -13.22
N PHE A 151 -20.14 -8.22 -13.36
CA PHE A 151 -20.75 -9.55 -13.24
C PHE A 151 -21.64 -9.87 -14.45
N ALA A 152 -21.65 -11.15 -14.81
CA ALA A 152 -22.55 -11.69 -15.82
C ALA A 152 -23.98 -11.79 -15.27
N VAL A 153 -24.96 -11.24 -15.97
CA VAL A 153 -26.37 -11.39 -15.58
C VAL A 153 -26.79 -12.85 -15.77
N GLY A 154 -27.36 -13.45 -14.72
CA GLY A 154 -27.76 -14.87 -14.73
C GLY A 154 -26.63 -15.85 -15.04
N GLY A 155 -25.36 -15.46 -14.85
CA GLY A 155 -24.20 -16.29 -15.18
C GLY A 155 -23.89 -16.44 -16.68
N ASP A 156 -24.53 -15.64 -17.54
CA ASP A 156 -24.30 -15.69 -19.00
C ASP A 156 -24.24 -14.27 -19.57
N ALA A 157 -23.04 -13.68 -19.55
CA ALA A 157 -22.83 -12.31 -20.00
C ALA A 157 -23.14 -12.13 -21.48
N LYS A 158 -22.88 -13.17 -22.29
CA LYS A 158 -23.01 -13.10 -23.75
C LYS A 158 -24.47 -12.98 -24.18
N ASN A 159 -25.35 -13.70 -23.49
CA ASN A 159 -26.76 -13.72 -23.83
C ASN A 159 -27.60 -12.74 -22.99
N ASN A 160 -27.16 -12.42 -21.76
CA ASN A 160 -27.95 -11.60 -20.84
C ASN A 160 -27.39 -10.19 -20.59
N GLY A 161 -26.14 -9.94 -21.00
CA GLY A 161 -25.43 -8.72 -20.64
C GLY A 161 -24.83 -8.78 -19.25
N ALA A 162 -24.48 -7.62 -18.70
CA ALA A 162 -23.73 -7.52 -17.45
C ALA A 162 -24.32 -6.47 -16.50
N VAL A 163 -23.89 -6.53 -15.24
CA VAL A 163 -24.01 -5.43 -14.29
C VAL A 163 -22.61 -5.05 -13.84
N PHE A 164 -22.34 -3.76 -13.69
CA PHE A 164 -21.07 -3.29 -13.14
C PHE A 164 -21.26 -2.20 -12.10
N ALA A 165 -20.29 -2.09 -11.20
CA ALA A 165 -20.11 -0.96 -10.30
C ALA A 165 -18.79 -0.26 -10.60
N ALA A 166 -18.80 1.07 -10.61
CA ALA A 166 -17.57 1.87 -10.60
C ALA A 166 -17.24 2.31 -9.16
N ILE A 167 -16.04 1.96 -8.70
CA ILE A 167 -15.45 2.45 -7.45
C ILE A 167 -14.56 3.64 -7.81
N TYR A 168 -14.82 4.80 -7.23
CA TYR A 168 -14.10 6.02 -7.61
C TYR A 168 -12.76 6.09 -6.90
N ASP A 169 -11.73 6.59 -7.59
CA ASP A 169 -10.41 6.72 -7.00
C ASP A 169 -10.40 7.68 -5.80
N SER A 170 -11.29 8.67 -5.75
CA SER A 170 -11.46 9.54 -4.59
C SER A 170 -11.73 8.77 -3.30
N ASP A 171 -12.50 7.69 -3.37
CA ASP A 171 -12.92 6.91 -2.20
C ASP A 171 -11.78 6.01 -1.73
N VAL A 172 -11.09 5.36 -2.68
CA VAL A 172 -9.87 4.59 -2.41
C VAL A 172 -8.79 5.49 -1.82
N ARG A 173 -8.60 6.67 -2.41
CA ARG A 173 -7.62 7.65 -1.95
C ARG A 173 -7.93 8.18 -0.55
N ALA A 174 -9.20 8.40 -0.22
CA ALA A 174 -9.59 8.79 1.14
C ALA A 174 -9.19 7.74 2.18
N VAL A 175 -9.35 6.44 1.87
CA VAL A 175 -8.88 5.35 2.72
C VAL A 175 -7.35 5.38 2.87
N LEU A 176 -6.61 5.53 1.78
CA LEU A 176 -5.15 5.57 1.79
C LEU A 176 -4.59 6.81 2.53
N ALA A 177 -5.23 7.97 2.33
CA ALA A 177 -4.85 9.25 2.94
C ALA A 177 -5.14 9.32 4.44
N SER A 178 -6.08 8.51 4.93
CA SER A 178 -6.34 8.39 6.37
C SER A 178 -5.26 7.62 7.13
N GLN A 179 -4.33 6.96 6.43
CA GLN A 179 -3.29 6.19 7.10
C GLN A 179 -2.18 7.08 7.67
N PRO A 180 -1.59 6.72 8.84
CA PRO A 180 -0.53 7.49 9.48
C PRO A 180 0.74 7.66 8.64
N VAL A 181 1.01 6.74 7.73
CA VAL A 181 2.20 6.75 6.88
C VAL A 181 1.84 6.68 5.41
N HIS A 182 2.78 7.04 4.54
CA HIS A 182 2.56 7.07 3.10
C HIS A 182 2.14 5.70 2.57
N THR A 183 0.91 5.62 2.07
CA THR A 183 0.28 4.36 1.64
C THR A 183 -0.28 4.51 0.23
N VAL A 184 -0.08 3.47 -0.58
CA VAL A 184 -0.49 3.42 -1.99
C VAL A 184 -1.17 2.09 -2.32
N LEU A 185 -2.00 2.09 -3.35
CA LEU A 185 -2.57 0.89 -3.95
C LEU A 185 -1.84 0.59 -5.25
N LEU A 186 -1.35 -0.65 -5.40
CA LEU A 186 -0.68 -1.16 -6.60
C LEU A 186 -1.63 -2.07 -7.39
N GLY A 187 -1.57 -1.96 -8.72
CA GLY A 187 -2.33 -2.80 -9.64
C GLY A 187 -1.66 -4.12 -9.98
N LYS A 188 -2.24 -4.84 -10.94
CA LYS A 188 -1.80 -6.18 -11.38
C LYS A 188 -0.34 -6.23 -11.83
N ASN A 189 0.17 -5.13 -12.39
CA ASN A 189 1.56 -4.99 -12.84
C ASN A 189 2.43 -4.19 -11.86
N GLN A 190 2.00 -4.09 -10.60
CA GLN A 190 2.69 -3.37 -9.51
C GLN A 190 2.91 -1.87 -9.81
N GLN A 191 2.10 -1.28 -10.67
CA GLN A 191 2.01 0.15 -10.89
C GLN A 191 1.11 0.81 -9.85
N CYS A 192 1.50 1.98 -9.36
CA CYS A 192 0.67 2.76 -8.45
C CYS A 192 -0.63 3.17 -9.15
N MET A 193 -1.76 2.80 -8.57
CA MET A 193 -3.11 3.13 -9.04
C MET A 193 -3.76 4.23 -8.21
N SER A 194 -3.38 4.36 -6.94
CA SER A 194 -3.88 5.37 -6.01
C SER A 194 -2.92 5.59 -4.87
N GLY A 195 -3.00 6.74 -4.23
CA GLY A 195 -2.21 7.05 -3.06
C GLY A 195 -2.29 8.52 -2.67
N ASN A 196 -1.56 8.86 -1.62
CA ASN A 196 -1.54 10.21 -1.06
C ASN A 196 -0.78 11.21 -1.95
N ASP A 197 -0.05 10.71 -2.95
CA ASP A 197 0.74 11.50 -3.89
C ASP A 197 0.37 11.09 -5.32
N GLU A 198 -0.36 11.98 -6.01
CA GLU A 198 -0.80 11.75 -7.39
C GLU A 198 0.37 11.66 -8.38
N SER A 199 1.54 12.21 -8.05
CA SER A 199 2.72 12.11 -8.91
C SER A 199 3.22 10.67 -9.07
N LEU A 200 2.83 9.78 -8.16
CA LEU A 200 3.19 8.37 -8.22
C LEU A 200 2.31 7.56 -9.15
N LEU A 201 1.16 8.08 -9.61
CA LEU A 201 0.25 7.33 -10.48
C LEU A 201 0.95 6.79 -11.72
N GLY A 202 0.77 5.51 -12.01
CA GLY A 202 1.42 4.78 -13.10
C GLY A 202 2.88 4.39 -12.84
N THR A 203 3.52 4.90 -11.79
CA THR A 203 4.90 4.54 -11.44
C THR A 203 4.96 3.11 -10.91
N THR A 204 5.83 2.27 -11.46
CA THR A 204 5.99 0.87 -11.03
C THR A 204 6.82 0.75 -9.76
N LEU A 205 6.52 -0.26 -8.94
CA LEU A 205 7.34 -0.60 -7.77
C LEU A 205 8.82 -0.83 -8.14
N GLU A 206 9.07 -1.50 -9.28
CA GLU A 206 10.41 -1.68 -9.83
C GLU A 206 11.14 -0.35 -9.99
N SER A 207 10.52 0.63 -10.65
CA SER A 207 11.14 1.94 -10.88
C SER A 207 11.43 2.69 -9.57
N ARG A 208 10.58 2.51 -8.54
CA ARG A 208 10.76 3.11 -7.21
C ARG A 208 11.90 2.48 -6.44
N LEU A 209 12.17 1.18 -6.63
CA LEU A 209 13.23 0.46 -5.93
C LEU A 209 14.53 0.39 -6.74
N LYS A 210 14.50 0.70 -8.04
CA LYS A 210 15.67 0.67 -8.92
C LYS A 210 16.77 1.59 -8.40
N GLY A 211 17.98 1.04 -8.28
CA GLY A 211 19.15 1.76 -7.77
C GLY A 211 19.18 1.93 -6.25
N LYS A 212 18.14 1.50 -5.52
CA LYS A 212 18.13 1.47 -4.05
C LYS A 212 18.82 0.22 -3.54
N LYS A 213 19.48 0.33 -2.38
CA LYS A 213 20.10 -0.83 -1.72
C LYS A 213 19.04 -1.53 -0.88
N ILE A 214 18.52 -2.64 -1.38
CA ILE A 214 17.58 -3.52 -0.68
C ILE A 214 18.36 -4.42 0.29
N LEU A 215 17.79 -4.66 1.47
CA LEU A 215 18.41 -5.44 2.53
C LEU A 215 17.95 -6.90 2.50
N GLY A 216 18.91 -7.81 2.37
CA GLY A 216 18.67 -9.26 2.51
C GLY A 216 18.16 -9.95 1.25
N GLU A 217 17.81 -9.21 0.20
CA GLU A 217 17.29 -9.75 -1.06
C GLU A 217 17.65 -8.85 -2.26
N SER A 218 17.54 -9.41 -3.46
CA SER A 218 17.63 -8.69 -4.73
C SER A 218 16.32 -7.94 -5.05
N LEU A 219 16.38 -7.04 -6.03
CA LEU A 219 15.18 -6.34 -6.51
C LEU A 219 14.16 -7.32 -7.09
N GLU A 220 14.63 -8.28 -7.89
CA GLU A 220 13.79 -9.28 -8.54
C GLU A 220 13.06 -10.16 -7.52
N GLU A 221 13.76 -10.61 -6.46
CA GLU A 221 13.16 -11.39 -5.37
C GLU A 221 12.10 -10.57 -4.63
N ALA A 222 12.37 -9.30 -4.32
CA ALA A 222 11.42 -8.42 -3.64
C ALA A 222 10.15 -8.21 -4.48
N LEU A 223 10.27 -7.98 -5.80
CA LEU A 223 9.14 -7.80 -6.70
C LEU A 223 8.31 -9.08 -6.83
N LEU A 224 8.97 -10.24 -6.94
CA LEU A 224 8.30 -11.55 -6.97
C LEU A 224 7.53 -11.82 -5.67
N ARG A 225 8.08 -11.46 -4.52
CA ARG A 225 7.40 -11.59 -3.23
C ARG A 225 6.16 -10.73 -3.16
N VAL A 226 6.25 -9.45 -3.52
CA VAL A 226 5.08 -8.54 -3.55
C VAL A 226 3.98 -9.07 -4.48
N LYS A 227 4.36 -9.77 -5.57
CA LYS A 227 3.39 -10.33 -6.52
C LYS A 227 2.71 -11.60 -6.00
N ASN A 228 3.45 -12.47 -5.33
CA ASN A 228 3.03 -13.86 -5.07
C ASN A 228 2.74 -14.16 -3.59
N GLU A 229 3.26 -13.36 -2.65
CA GLU A 229 3.02 -13.54 -1.22
C GLU A 229 1.80 -12.72 -0.77
N GLU A 230 1.06 -13.25 0.21
CA GLU A 230 -0.10 -12.54 0.77
C GLU A 230 0.30 -11.24 1.49
N SER A 231 1.45 -11.23 2.16
CA SER A 231 1.95 -10.06 2.87
C SER A 231 3.44 -10.18 3.16
N GLY A 232 4.08 -9.05 3.46
CA GLY A 232 5.46 -9.04 3.87
C GLY A 232 6.02 -7.65 4.10
N THR A 233 7.33 -7.60 4.31
CA THR A 233 8.08 -6.35 4.41
C THR A 233 9.33 -6.39 3.54
N ILE A 234 9.72 -5.23 3.02
CA ILE A 234 10.95 -4.98 2.28
C ILE A 234 11.66 -3.82 2.95
N TRP A 235 12.94 -3.98 3.23
CA TRP A 235 13.78 -2.90 3.74
C TRP A 235 14.73 -2.42 2.67
N TYR A 236 14.84 -1.11 2.51
CA TYR A 236 15.80 -0.53 1.59
C TYR A 236 16.37 0.78 2.14
N PHE A 237 17.48 1.23 1.56
CA PHE A 237 18.07 2.53 1.86
C PHE A 237 17.76 3.56 0.77
N GLU A 238 17.27 4.72 1.21
CA GLU A 238 17.19 5.93 0.41
C GLU A 238 18.34 6.85 0.80
N GLY A 239 19.46 6.72 0.08
CA GLY A 239 20.74 7.26 0.54
C GLY A 239 21.21 6.54 1.81
N ILE A 240 21.19 7.24 2.95
CA ILE A 240 21.52 6.68 4.27
C ILE A 240 20.29 6.42 5.14
N VAL A 241 19.09 6.79 4.67
CA VAL A 241 17.86 6.68 5.45
C VAL A 241 17.26 5.29 5.22
N PRO A 242 17.12 4.46 6.26
CA PRO A 242 16.41 3.19 6.14
C PRO A 242 14.91 3.44 6.04
N THR A 243 14.27 2.78 5.07
CA THR A 243 12.84 2.83 4.84
C THR A 243 12.28 1.43 4.79
N CYS A 244 11.17 1.21 5.49
CA CYS A 244 10.43 -0.04 5.49
C CYS A 244 9.20 0.09 4.59
N TYR A 245 9.07 -0.81 3.62
CA TYR A 245 7.82 -1.09 2.96
C TYR A 245 7.14 -2.29 3.62
N ALA A 246 5.86 -2.15 3.95
CA ALA A 246 4.97 -3.27 4.25
C ALA A 246 3.97 -3.41 3.10
N PHE A 247 3.72 -4.64 2.67
CA PHE A 247 2.78 -4.92 1.60
C PHE A 247 1.77 -5.98 2.01
N GLN A 248 0.57 -5.90 1.44
CA GLN A 248 -0.48 -6.90 1.60
C GLN A 248 -1.35 -6.99 0.34
N ASN A 249 -1.48 -8.20 -0.20
CA ASN A 249 -2.32 -8.49 -1.35
C ASN A 249 -3.80 -8.44 -0.93
N ILE A 250 -4.63 -7.74 -1.70
CA ILE A 250 -6.08 -7.60 -1.43
C ILE A 250 -6.80 -8.96 -1.54
N GLY A 251 -6.29 -9.87 -2.37
CA GLY A 251 -6.96 -11.12 -2.75
C GLY A 251 -8.13 -10.87 -3.72
N LEU A 252 -9.11 -11.78 -3.70
CA LEU A 252 -10.34 -11.72 -4.51
C LEU A 252 -10.07 -11.67 -6.03
N ASP A 253 -8.97 -12.27 -6.48
CA ASP A 253 -8.50 -12.25 -7.88
C ASP A 253 -8.32 -10.85 -8.49
N SER A 254 -8.25 -9.82 -7.64
CA SER A 254 -8.02 -8.43 -8.07
C SER A 254 -6.62 -8.22 -8.63
N GLY A 255 -5.64 -8.96 -8.12
CA GLY A 255 -4.21 -8.71 -8.35
C GLY A 255 -3.71 -7.40 -7.72
N TRP A 256 -4.51 -6.76 -6.86
CA TRP A 256 -4.16 -5.52 -6.20
C TRP A 256 -3.34 -5.76 -4.94
N THR A 257 -2.45 -4.81 -4.61
CA THR A 257 -1.63 -4.87 -3.40
C THR A 257 -1.55 -3.52 -2.73
N VAL A 258 -1.83 -3.45 -1.43
CA VAL A 258 -1.57 -2.25 -0.63
C VAL A 258 -0.10 -2.22 -0.23
N LEU A 259 0.51 -1.05 -0.30
CA LEU A 259 1.91 -0.83 0.08
C LEU A 259 2.01 0.42 0.96
N SER A 260 2.50 0.26 2.18
CA SER A 260 2.77 1.37 3.10
C SER A 260 4.27 1.55 3.33
N SER A 261 4.73 2.80 3.39
CA SER A 261 6.11 3.19 3.69
C SER A 261 6.21 3.88 5.02
N ALA A 262 7.17 3.46 5.84
CA ALA A 262 7.63 4.24 6.97
C ALA A 262 9.14 4.39 6.92
N SER A 263 9.60 5.63 6.88
CA SER A 263 11.00 6.01 6.94
C SER A 263 11.35 6.55 8.32
N TYR A 264 12.64 6.69 8.58
CA TYR A 264 13.11 7.36 9.80
C TYR A 264 12.48 8.73 10.01
N THR A 265 12.31 9.52 8.95
CA THR A 265 11.79 10.89 9.05
C THR A 265 10.33 10.92 9.48
N ASP A 266 9.54 9.91 9.09
CA ASP A 266 8.13 9.82 9.46
C ASP A 266 7.94 9.55 10.95
N VAL A 267 8.91 8.85 11.56
CA VAL A 267 8.82 8.40 12.97
C VAL A 267 9.72 9.18 13.92
N ALA A 268 10.66 9.96 13.39
CA ALA A 268 11.64 10.69 14.17
C ALA A 268 10.97 11.65 15.15
N GLY A 269 9.90 12.33 14.74
CA GLY A 269 9.16 13.27 15.59
C GLY A 269 8.65 12.64 16.88
N GLU A 270 8.10 11.43 16.81
CA GLU A 270 7.55 10.71 17.97
C GLU A 270 8.67 10.13 18.85
N LEU A 271 9.79 9.72 18.25
CA LEU A 271 10.92 9.13 18.96
C LEU A 271 12.02 10.14 19.34
N MET A 272 11.83 11.43 19.04
CA MET A 272 12.82 12.50 19.24
C MET A 272 13.42 12.51 20.65
N PRO A 273 12.63 12.47 21.75
CA PRO A 273 13.18 12.47 23.09
C PRO A 273 14.13 11.30 23.33
N ALA A 274 13.74 10.09 22.92
CA ALA A 274 14.55 8.89 23.08
C ALA A 274 15.85 8.95 22.26
N ILE A 275 15.79 9.48 21.03
CA ILE A 275 16.95 9.69 20.16
C ILE A 275 17.92 10.70 20.79
N VAL A 276 17.42 11.82 21.32
CA VAL A 276 18.25 12.86 21.97
C VAL A 276 18.93 12.33 23.23
N PHE A 277 18.19 11.65 24.12
CA PHE A 277 18.78 11.06 25.32
C PHE A 277 19.86 10.03 24.98
N SER A 278 19.62 9.20 23.97
CA SER A 278 20.58 8.21 23.51
C SER A 278 21.82 8.85 22.90
N GLY A 279 21.66 9.92 22.10
CA GLY A 279 22.76 10.69 21.53
C GLY A 279 23.65 11.32 22.59
N ILE A 280 23.05 11.95 23.61
CA ILE A 280 23.80 12.51 24.75
C ILE A 280 24.57 11.41 25.49
N GLY A 281 23.92 10.27 25.76
CA GLY A 281 24.55 9.12 26.41
C GLY A 281 25.75 8.57 25.62
N ALA A 282 25.62 8.48 24.29
CA ALA A 282 26.71 8.05 23.41
C ALA A 282 27.88 9.04 23.42
N ILE A 283 27.62 10.36 23.33
CA ILE A 283 28.64 11.41 23.37
C ILE A 283 29.38 11.40 24.71
N LEU A 284 28.66 11.32 25.83
CA LEU A 284 29.27 11.27 27.16
C LEU A 284 30.13 10.02 27.33
N SER A 285 29.67 8.86 26.85
CA SER A 285 30.42 7.61 26.90
C SER A 285 31.69 7.66 26.06
N LEU A 286 31.62 8.25 24.87
CA LEU A 286 32.77 8.41 23.97
C LEU A 286 33.76 9.44 24.51
N THR A 287 33.28 10.54 25.09
CA THR A 287 34.11 11.56 25.73
C THR A 287 34.86 10.98 26.92
N ALA A 288 34.17 10.20 27.76
CA ALA A 288 34.80 9.49 28.87
C ALA A 288 35.87 8.51 28.39
N PHE A 289 35.62 7.77 27.29
CA PHE A 289 36.62 6.90 26.68
C PHE A 289 37.87 7.68 26.21
N ILE A 290 37.69 8.79 25.48
CA ILE A 290 38.80 9.62 25.00
C ILE A 290 39.61 10.20 26.17
N LEU A 291 38.96 10.70 27.21
CA LEU A 291 39.63 11.22 28.41
C LEU A 291 40.44 10.12 29.13
N LEU A 292 39.86 8.92 29.25
CA LEU A 292 40.57 7.76 29.83
C LEU A 292 41.78 7.33 28.97
N CYS A 293 41.72 7.48 27.65
CA CYS A 293 42.88 7.26 26.77
C CYS A 293 43.98 8.33 27.00
N ARG A 294 43.61 9.61 27.02
CA ARG A 294 44.57 10.72 27.21
C ARG A 294 45.28 10.70 28.56
N GLN A 295 44.63 10.21 29.62
CA GLN A 295 45.27 10.08 30.94
C GLN A 295 46.38 9.02 31.00
N ASP A 296 46.35 8.00 30.12
CA ASP A 296 47.47 7.04 30.05
C ASP A 296 48.64 7.60 29.26
N ASP A 297 48.38 8.35 28.18
CA ASP A 297 49.44 9.00 27.39
C ASP A 297 50.25 10.00 28.23
N GLN A 298 49.61 10.67 29.20
CA GLN A 298 50.28 11.56 30.15
C GLN A 298 51.06 10.80 31.24
N GLU A 299 50.50 9.73 31.82
CA GLU A 299 51.20 8.89 32.81
C GLU A 299 52.45 8.20 32.22
N ASP A 300 52.44 7.81 30.95
CA ASP A 300 53.60 7.23 30.26
C ASP A 300 54.67 8.29 29.90
N SER A 301 54.28 9.57 29.75
CA SER A 301 55.20 10.69 29.48
C SER A 301 55.89 11.29 30.72
N GLU A 302 55.32 11.07 31.92
CA GLU A 302 55.86 11.53 33.21
C GLU A 302 56.84 10.53 33.86
N ILE A 303 57.26 9.48 33.16
CA ILE A 303 58.37 8.62 33.58
C ILE A 303 59.66 9.07 32.88
N PRO A 304 60.41 10.08 33.38
CA PRO A 304 61.78 10.31 32.93
C PRO A 304 62.70 9.28 33.58
N GLY A 305 63.43 8.53 32.76
CA GLY A 305 64.60 7.76 33.19
C GLY A 305 64.38 6.26 33.37
N LYS A 306 64.67 5.53 32.29
CA LYS A 306 65.71 4.50 32.37
C LYS A 306 66.90 4.96 31.54
#